data_AF-A0A0X3PSS7-F1
#
_entry.id   AF-A0A0X3PSS7-F1
#
_cell.length_a   1.000
_cell.length_b   1.000
_cell.length_c   1.000
_cell.angle_alpha   90.00
_cell.angle_beta   90.00
_cell.angle_gamma   90.00
#
_symmetry.space_group_name_H-M   'P 1'
#
loop_
_entity.id
_entity.type
_entity.pdbx_description
1 polymer ?
#
loop_
_entity_poly.entity_id
_entity_poly.type
_entity_poly.pdbx_seq_one_letter_code
_entity_poly.pdbx_strand_id
1 'polypeptide(L)'
;RKLPPYTHHTRAVNHQMTGIDGVSGFASGDQSLFRRDKIIFFLSMLTSCLFGILLRRSHNGRKLPPYTRHLISHLGGCLIVIVCYGSRSIHIFMMCAVSYAFLRLLSPLWAFRLVFSYSLLYLSWANIYRMTFDYASISADVSLPMMVLVQRLSLLAANLVDGETIRKQRQQNNLQVGNGGLPLDQEPSGGDNHHIMSSSPSATKLLAPHSSSGLTALQREHAVLHLPRPLEFFSYCVNFQTVLVGPPLSFKDYLIYIEDRQADYLNTEAEKAYFEENRERILFPKELSITLGLRAFVFLSMYVLICRRFPVTFYTTDEFGAYSLSHKIAYLFLTGWCMRQHYYFAWTLGKLEQPLQLNLPPFHPYLKKFSG
;
A
#
# COMPACT_ATOMS: atom_id res chain seq x y z
N ARG A 1 56.65 14.40 23.28
CA ARG A 1 55.68 13.63 24.08
C ARG A 1 54.58 13.14 23.15
N LYS A 2 54.63 11.86 22.75
CA LYS A 2 53.58 11.21 21.93
C LYS A 2 52.49 10.73 22.89
N LEU A 3 51.24 11.09 22.62
CA LEU A 3 50.06 10.58 23.32
C LEU A 3 49.87 9.08 22.97
N PRO A 4 49.44 8.24 23.92
CA PRO A 4 49.21 6.82 23.68
C PRO A 4 47.92 6.58 22.89
N PRO A 5 47.79 5.43 22.18
CA PRO A 5 46.62 5.13 21.37
C PRO A 5 45.40 4.77 22.23
N TYR A 6 44.26 5.34 21.86
CA TYR A 6 42.94 5.07 22.41
C TYR A 6 42.53 3.62 22.08
N THR A 7 42.52 2.73 23.07
CA THR A 7 42.00 1.37 22.95
C THR A 7 40.50 1.40 23.25
N HIS A 8 39.66 1.11 22.24
CA HIS A 8 38.24 0.81 22.47
C HIS A 8 38.12 -0.57 23.14
N HIS A 9 38.14 -0.60 24.47
CA HIS A 9 37.59 -1.73 25.22
C HIS A 9 36.07 -1.68 25.13
N THR A 10 35.49 -2.37 24.14
CA THR A 10 34.07 -2.68 24.13
C THR A 10 33.82 -3.73 25.22
N ARG A 11 33.54 -3.25 26.44
CA ARG A 11 33.04 -4.10 27.53
C ARG A 11 31.70 -4.66 27.07
N ALA A 12 31.67 -5.94 26.72
CA ALA A 12 30.44 -6.68 26.50
C ALA A 12 29.66 -6.71 27.81
N VAL A 13 28.77 -5.74 28.00
CA VAL A 13 27.77 -5.78 29.05
C VAL A 13 26.70 -6.76 28.57
N ASN A 14 26.81 -8.01 29.03
CA ASN A 14 25.72 -8.97 28.96
C ASN A 14 24.57 -8.47 29.85
N HIS A 15 23.76 -7.55 29.33
CA HIS A 15 22.42 -7.35 29.87
C HIS A 15 21.54 -8.49 29.35
N GLN A 16 21.54 -9.58 30.10
CA GLN A 16 20.50 -10.60 30.02
C GLN A 16 19.24 -9.99 30.65
N MET A 17 18.60 -9.07 29.92
CA MET A 17 17.27 -8.57 30.27
C MET A 17 16.27 -9.67 29.92
N THR A 18 15.96 -10.50 30.91
CA THR A 18 14.75 -11.32 30.92
C THR A 18 13.56 -10.36 30.92
N GLY A 19 13.05 -10.04 29.73
CA GLY A 19 11.80 -9.32 29.57
C GLY A 19 10.63 -10.14 30.12
N ILE A 20 9.73 -9.46 30.82
CA ILE A 20 8.54 -10.01 31.53
C ILE A 20 7.50 -10.62 30.56
N ASP A 21 7.76 -10.64 29.25
CA ASP A 21 6.78 -11.00 28.22
C ASP A 21 6.89 -12.44 27.71
N GLY A 22 7.69 -13.33 28.31
CA GLY A 22 7.73 -14.75 27.93
C GLY A 22 8.20 -15.06 26.50
N VAL A 23 8.64 -14.06 25.73
CA VAL A 23 9.21 -14.22 24.40
C VAL A 23 10.73 -14.09 24.51
N SER A 24 11.41 -15.23 24.43
CA SER A 24 12.87 -15.36 24.39
C SER A 24 13.51 -14.41 23.37
N GLY A 25 14.60 -13.75 23.78
CA GLY A 25 15.30 -12.67 23.08
C GLY A 25 15.40 -12.80 21.56
N PHE A 26 14.83 -11.82 20.86
CA PHE A 26 14.94 -11.62 19.42
C PHE A 26 16.27 -10.98 18.98
N ALA A 27 17.16 -10.65 19.92
CA ALA A 27 18.40 -9.90 19.69
C ALA A 27 19.63 -10.78 19.35
N SER A 28 19.43 -12.04 18.96
CA SER A 28 20.53 -12.84 18.42
C SER A 28 20.66 -12.56 16.93
N GLY A 29 21.76 -11.95 16.49
CA GLY A 29 22.14 -11.69 15.09
C GLY A 29 22.24 -12.91 14.16
N ASP A 30 21.52 -13.99 14.44
CA ASP A 30 21.48 -15.21 13.65
C ASP A 30 20.87 -14.96 12.26
N GLN A 31 21.68 -15.10 11.21
CA GLN A 31 21.25 -14.98 9.81
C GLN A 31 20.82 -16.33 9.19
N SER A 32 20.55 -17.33 10.04
CA SER A 32 20.09 -18.65 9.60
C SER A 32 18.86 -18.57 8.69
N LEU A 33 18.76 -19.53 7.77
CA LEU A 33 17.62 -19.68 6.86
C LEU A 33 16.31 -19.88 7.63
N PHE A 34 16.41 -20.55 8.78
CA PHE A 34 15.29 -20.94 9.63
C PHE A 34 15.10 -20.01 10.82
N ARG A 35 15.49 -18.74 10.68
CA ARG A 35 15.15 -17.74 11.69
C ARG A 35 13.63 -17.67 11.85
N ARG A 36 13.17 -17.76 13.09
CA ARG A 36 11.75 -17.91 13.46
C ARG A 36 10.86 -16.84 12.82
N ASP A 37 11.30 -15.59 12.80
CA ASP A 37 10.59 -14.45 12.22
C ASP A 37 10.29 -14.62 10.73
N LYS A 38 11.27 -15.07 9.92
CA LYS A 38 11.11 -15.29 8.48
C LYS A 38 10.14 -16.43 8.18
N ILE A 39 10.20 -17.49 8.99
CA ILE A 39 9.27 -18.63 8.86
C ILE A 39 7.84 -18.18 9.20
N ILE A 40 7.65 -17.49 10.33
CA ILE A 40 6.32 -17.00 10.72
C ILE A 40 5.76 -16.05 9.66
N PHE A 41 6.59 -15.12 9.16
CA PHE A 41 6.19 -14.20 8.10
C PHE A 41 5.77 -14.96 6.83
N PHE A 42 6.57 -15.93 6.38
CA PHE A 42 6.26 -16.75 5.22
C PHE A 42 4.98 -17.58 5.39
N LEU A 43 4.81 -18.25 6.54
CA LEU A 43 3.59 -19.01 6.84
C LEU A 43 2.36 -18.11 6.91
N SER A 44 2.51 -16.89 7.41
CA SER A 44 1.43 -15.91 7.47
C SER A 44 1.02 -15.41 6.09
N MET A 45 1.97 -15.25 5.16
CA MET A 45 1.66 -14.98 3.75
C MET A 45 0.91 -16.15 3.09
N LEU A 46 1.35 -17.39 3.31
CA LEU A 46 0.62 -18.56 2.79
C LEU A 46 -0.80 -18.63 3.37
N THR A 47 -0.95 -18.34 4.66
CA THR A 47 -2.25 -18.30 5.34
C THR A 47 -3.13 -17.18 4.77
N SER A 48 -2.58 -15.99 4.53
CA SER A 48 -3.28 -14.89 3.84
C SER A 48 -3.81 -15.31 2.47
N CYS A 49 -2.97 -15.99 1.67
CA CYS A 49 -3.37 -16.52 0.37
C CYS A 49 -4.52 -17.53 0.47
N LEU A 50 -4.48 -18.44 1.45
CA LEU A 50 -5.58 -19.38 1.72
C LEU A 50 -6.86 -18.66 2.11
N PHE A 51 -6.80 -17.68 3.03
CA PHE A 51 -7.94 -16.83 3.36
C PHE A 51 -8.49 -16.10 2.13
N GLY A 52 -7.61 -15.64 1.23
CA GLY A 52 -7.98 -15.02 -0.04
C GLY A 52 -8.77 -15.96 -0.94
N ILE A 53 -8.33 -17.21 -1.10
CA ILE A 53 -9.03 -18.25 -1.88
C ILE A 53 -10.40 -18.55 -1.26
N LEU A 54 -10.47 -18.71 0.06
CA LEU A 54 -11.72 -18.98 0.78
C LEU A 54 -12.71 -17.82 0.63
N LEU A 55 -12.24 -16.58 0.80
CA LEU A 55 -13.04 -15.38 0.63
C LEU A 55 -13.55 -15.26 -0.81
N ARG A 56 -12.72 -15.57 -1.81
CA ARG A 56 -13.14 -15.61 -3.23
C ARG A 56 -14.28 -16.59 -3.47
N ARG A 57 -14.18 -17.81 -2.94
CA ARG A 57 -15.24 -18.84 -3.05
C ARG A 57 -16.52 -18.41 -2.35
N SER A 58 -16.37 -17.80 -1.17
CA SER A 58 -17.50 -17.33 -0.35
C SER A 58 -18.18 -16.08 -0.91
N HIS A 59 -17.45 -15.20 -1.59
CA HIS A 59 -17.96 -13.94 -2.15
C HIS A 59 -18.71 -14.09 -3.47
N ASN A 60 -18.81 -15.30 -4.03
CA ASN A 60 -19.49 -15.49 -5.31
C ASN A 60 -21.01 -15.20 -5.19
N GLY A 61 -21.46 -14.11 -5.83
CA GLY A 61 -22.86 -13.73 -5.96
C GLY A 61 -23.47 -12.93 -4.80
N ARG A 62 -22.73 -11.97 -4.19
CA ARG A 62 -23.23 -11.07 -3.11
C ARG A 62 -23.96 -11.77 -1.94
N LYS A 63 -23.71 -13.06 -1.74
CA LYS A 63 -24.40 -13.89 -0.73
C LYS A 63 -24.16 -13.43 0.71
N LEU A 64 -23.04 -12.73 0.95
CA LEU A 64 -22.68 -12.18 2.25
C LEU A 64 -22.90 -10.65 2.26
N PRO A 65 -23.45 -10.10 3.35
CA PRO A 65 -23.61 -8.66 3.49
C PRO A 65 -22.25 -7.96 3.61
N PRO A 66 -22.11 -6.71 3.12
CA PRO A 66 -20.85 -5.95 3.15
C PRO A 66 -20.19 -5.87 4.53
N TYR A 67 -20.99 -5.71 5.58
CA TYR A 67 -20.51 -5.66 6.97
C TYR A 67 -19.68 -6.90 7.35
N THR A 68 -20.20 -8.09 7.05
CA THR A 68 -19.52 -9.35 7.38
C THR A 68 -18.21 -9.49 6.61
N ARG A 69 -18.16 -9.01 5.37
CA ARG A 69 -16.95 -9.04 4.54
C ARG A 69 -15.84 -8.15 5.12
N HIS A 70 -16.19 -6.93 5.54
CA HIS A 70 -15.25 -6.07 6.26
C HIS A 70 -14.79 -6.69 7.58
N LEU A 71 -15.71 -7.32 8.33
CA LEU A 71 -15.37 -7.95 9.60
C LEU A 71 -14.40 -9.11 9.41
N ILE A 72 -14.66 -10.01 8.45
CA ILE A 72 -13.75 -11.12 8.13
C ILE A 72 -12.38 -10.60 7.67
N SER A 73 -12.37 -9.58 6.81
CA SER A 73 -11.13 -8.99 6.30
C SER A 73 -10.29 -8.35 7.43
N HIS A 74 -10.94 -7.65 8.35
CA HIS A 74 -10.30 -7.02 9.49
C HIS A 74 -9.80 -8.05 10.50
N LEU A 75 -10.64 -9.01 10.91
CA LEU A 75 -10.26 -10.04 11.88
C LEU A 75 -9.13 -10.93 11.37
N GLY A 76 -9.18 -11.32 10.09
CA GLY A 76 -8.10 -12.07 9.45
C GLY A 76 -6.79 -11.30 9.42
N GLY A 77 -6.83 -9.99 9.12
CA GLY A 77 -5.64 -9.15 9.12
C GLY A 77 -5.08 -8.92 10.53
N CYS A 78 -5.95 -8.70 11.52
CA CYS A 78 -5.56 -8.60 12.93
C CYS A 78 -4.86 -9.88 13.40
N LEU A 79 -5.43 -11.05 13.09
CA LEU A 79 -4.83 -12.34 13.42
C LEU A 79 -3.43 -12.48 12.82
N ILE A 80 -3.28 -12.20 11.52
CA ILE A 80 -1.99 -12.27 10.82
C ILE A 80 -0.96 -11.32 11.44
N VAL A 81 -1.34 -10.08 11.73
CA VAL A 81 -0.46 -9.08 12.32
C VAL A 81 -0.01 -9.48 13.73
N ILE A 82 -0.93 -9.99 14.56
CA ILE A 82 -0.62 -10.44 15.91
C ILE A 82 0.31 -11.65 15.87
N VAL A 83 0.07 -12.61 14.97
CA VAL A 83 0.94 -13.80 14.80
C VAL A 83 2.32 -13.41 14.30
N CYS A 84 2.42 -12.49 13.34
CA CYS A 84 3.71 -12.04 12.78
C CYS A 84 4.57 -11.26 13.76
N TYR A 85 3.97 -10.31 14.48
CA TYR A 85 4.71 -9.29 15.23
C TYR A 85 4.53 -9.34 16.75
N GLY A 86 3.63 -10.20 17.25
CA GLY A 86 3.36 -10.35 18.68
C GLY A 86 2.90 -9.04 19.33
N SER A 87 3.44 -8.71 20.51
CA SER A 87 3.10 -7.50 21.26
C SER A 87 3.40 -6.19 20.51
N ARG A 88 4.40 -6.19 19.61
CA ARG A 88 4.77 -5.00 18.81
C ARG A 88 3.66 -4.58 17.85
N SER A 89 2.71 -5.47 17.51
CA SER A 89 1.55 -5.14 16.68
C SER A 89 0.72 -3.98 17.21
N ILE A 90 0.79 -3.67 18.52
CA ILE A 90 0.11 -2.54 19.15
C ILE A 90 0.40 -1.21 18.43
N HIS A 91 1.61 -1.04 17.89
CA HIS A 91 1.98 0.18 17.16
C HIS A 91 1.15 0.38 15.89
N ILE A 92 0.81 -0.69 15.18
CA ILE A 92 -0.05 -0.65 13.99
C ILE A 92 -1.46 -0.20 14.39
N PHE A 93 -2.04 -0.83 15.42
CA PHE A 93 -3.39 -0.50 15.89
C PHE A 93 -3.49 0.93 16.43
N MET A 94 -2.49 1.37 17.19
CA MET A 94 -2.41 2.74 17.70
C MET A 94 -2.32 3.76 16.57
N MET A 95 -1.50 3.48 15.54
CA MET A 95 -1.38 4.35 14.38
C MET A 95 -2.70 4.52 13.63
N CYS A 96 -3.44 3.42 13.42
CA CYS A 96 -4.78 3.43 12.85
C CYS A 96 -5.77 4.25 13.71
N ALA A 97 -5.82 3.98 15.01
CA ALA A 97 -6.79 4.60 15.92
C ALA A 97 -6.61 6.12 16.01
N VAL A 98 -5.38 6.60 16.19
CA VAL A 98 -5.07 8.03 16.28
C VAL A 98 -5.38 8.73 14.95
N SER A 99 -5.05 8.09 13.82
CA SER A 99 -5.33 8.66 12.51
C SER A 99 -6.83 8.75 12.24
N TYR A 100 -7.62 7.77 12.66
CA TYR A 100 -9.08 7.85 12.58
C TYR A 100 -9.65 8.98 13.45
N ALA A 101 -9.10 9.18 14.64
CA ALA A 101 -9.50 10.29 15.51
C ALA A 101 -9.27 11.65 14.84
N PHE A 102 -8.13 11.87 14.19
CA PHE A 102 -7.90 13.10 13.42
C PHE A 102 -8.87 13.27 12.26
N LEU A 103 -9.15 12.20 11.51
CA LEU A 103 -10.13 12.24 10.40
C LEU A 103 -11.55 12.55 10.87
N ARG A 104 -11.92 12.15 12.10
CA ARG A 104 -13.26 12.35 12.66
C ARG A 104 -13.44 13.71 13.33
N LEU A 105 -12.41 14.21 14.02
CA LEU A 105 -12.52 15.38 14.89
C LEU A 105 -12.16 16.70 14.19
N LEU A 106 -11.43 16.65 13.08
CA LEU A 106 -10.84 17.83 12.44
C LEU A 106 -11.42 18.08 11.05
N SER A 107 -11.29 19.32 10.57
CA SER A 107 -11.66 19.66 9.20
C SER A 107 -10.74 18.94 8.19
N PRO A 108 -11.22 18.61 6.97
CA PRO A 108 -10.48 17.75 6.03
C PRO A 108 -9.04 18.21 5.74
N LEU A 109 -8.80 19.52 5.64
CA LEU A 109 -7.48 20.09 5.39
C LEU A 109 -6.51 19.88 6.56
N TRP A 110 -6.99 20.09 7.79
CA TRP A 110 -6.20 19.87 8.99
C TRP A 110 -6.00 18.39 9.27
N ALA A 111 -7.04 17.59 9.04
CA ALA A 111 -6.98 16.14 9.15
C ALA A 111 -5.90 15.55 8.23
N PHE A 112 -5.81 15.98 6.96
CA PHE A 112 -4.74 15.56 6.06
C PHE A 112 -3.33 15.90 6.60
N ARG A 113 -3.11 17.17 6.98
CA ARG A 113 -1.79 17.61 7.46
C ARG A 113 -1.35 16.85 8.71
N LEU A 114 -2.28 16.65 9.66
CA LEU A 114 -1.98 15.99 10.92
C LEU A 114 -1.83 14.48 10.77
N VAL A 115 -2.69 13.81 9.98
CA VAL A 115 -2.52 12.38 9.69
C VAL A 115 -1.20 12.13 8.97
N PHE A 116 -0.85 12.93 7.96
CA PHE A 116 0.41 12.80 7.24
C PHE A 116 1.62 13.01 8.16
N SER A 117 1.62 14.12 8.92
CA SER A 117 2.72 14.46 9.83
C SER A 117 2.87 13.43 10.95
N TYR A 118 1.78 13.06 11.62
CA TYR A 118 1.79 12.02 12.66
C TYR A 118 2.29 10.68 12.12
N SER A 119 1.76 10.24 10.97
CA SER A 119 2.13 8.96 10.37
C SER A 119 3.63 8.89 10.03
N LEU A 120 4.18 9.96 9.46
CA LEU A 120 5.61 10.03 9.16
C LEU A 120 6.47 10.10 10.42
N LEU A 121 6.13 10.96 11.38
CA LEU A 121 6.88 11.10 12.64
C LEU A 121 6.89 9.79 13.42
N TYR A 122 5.76 9.09 13.47
CA TYR A 122 5.63 7.82 14.18
C TYR A 122 6.43 6.70 13.49
N LEU A 123 6.42 6.65 12.14
CA LEU A 123 7.29 5.73 11.39
C LEU A 123 8.77 6.07 11.56
N SER A 124 9.14 7.35 11.56
CA SER A 124 10.52 7.80 11.80
C SER A 124 10.97 7.40 13.21
N TRP A 125 10.15 7.62 14.22
CA TRP A 125 10.43 7.17 15.59
C TRP A 125 10.63 5.66 15.65
N ALA A 126 9.75 4.86 15.02
CA ALA A 126 9.87 3.40 15.01
C ALA A 126 11.18 2.93 14.34
N ASN A 127 11.58 3.56 13.23
CA ASN A 127 12.84 3.25 12.56
C ASN A 127 14.09 3.63 13.37
N ILE A 128 14.06 4.79 14.04
CA ILE A 128 15.14 5.24 14.93
C ILE A 128 15.22 4.30 16.14
N TYR A 129 14.09 3.98 16.76
CA TYR A 129 14.03 3.04 17.87
C TYR A 129 14.61 1.68 17.47
N ARG A 130 14.23 1.14 16.30
CA ARG A 130 14.81 -0.10 15.74
C ARG A 130 16.33 -0.03 15.59
N MET A 131 16.87 1.11 15.16
CA MET A 131 18.32 1.31 15.04
C MET A 131 19.06 1.20 16.38
N THR A 132 18.40 1.51 17.51
CA THR A 132 19.03 1.45 18.84
C THR A 132 19.20 0.04 19.39
N PHE A 133 18.27 -0.89 19.10
CA PHE A 133 18.29 -2.24 19.68
C PHE A 133 18.59 -3.36 18.68
N ASP A 134 18.41 -3.14 17.37
CA ASP A 134 18.66 -4.16 16.33
C ASP A 134 19.32 -3.54 15.08
N TYR A 135 20.55 -3.04 15.25
CA TYR A 135 21.33 -2.42 14.18
C TYR A 135 21.78 -3.45 13.13
N ALA A 136 21.58 -3.11 11.84
CA ALA A 136 21.97 -3.92 10.67
C ALA A 136 21.33 -5.32 10.53
N SER A 137 20.30 -5.63 11.33
CA SER A 137 19.55 -6.89 11.21
C SER A 137 18.60 -6.89 10.02
N ILE A 138 18.42 -8.08 9.44
CA ILE A 138 17.56 -8.37 8.28
C ILE A 138 16.22 -8.99 8.78
N SER A 139 15.80 -8.64 10.00
CA SER A 139 14.54 -9.12 10.58
C SER A 139 13.34 -8.38 9.98
N ALA A 140 12.22 -9.11 9.81
CA ALA A 140 10.95 -8.52 9.42
C ALA A 140 10.31 -7.85 10.65
N ASP A 141 10.53 -6.55 10.81
CA ASP A 141 10.01 -5.76 11.94
C ASP A 141 8.65 -5.10 11.64
N VAL A 142 7.96 -4.66 12.69
CA VAL A 142 6.66 -3.97 12.63
C VAL A 142 6.71 -2.66 11.82
N SER A 143 7.89 -2.08 11.66
CA SER A 143 8.11 -0.93 10.76
C SER A 143 7.69 -1.20 9.31
N LEU A 144 7.71 -2.46 8.84
CA LEU A 144 7.36 -2.84 7.47
C LEU A 144 5.87 -2.60 7.15
N PRO A 145 4.90 -3.16 7.89
CA PRO A 145 3.49 -2.87 7.69
C PRO A 145 3.14 -1.40 8.02
N MET A 146 3.86 -0.77 8.94
CA MET A 146 3.68 0.66 9.23
C MET A 146 4.01 1.53 8.02
N MET A 147 5.04 1.19 7.23
CA MET A 147 5.38 1.92 6.00
C MET A 147 4.23 1.90 4.99
N VAL A 148 3.63 0.73 4.77
CA VAL A 148 2.45 0.57 3.90
C VAL A 148 1.27 1.36 4.48
N LEU A 149 1.09 1.32 5.79
CA LEU A 149 0.02 2.05 6.48
C LEU A 149 0.16 3.56 6.35
N VAL A 150 1.36 4.14 6.44
CA VAL A 150 1.62 5.58 6.18
C VAL A 150 1.09 5.97 4.80
N GLN A 151 1.43 5.19 3.77
CA GLN A 151 1.00 5.47 2.39
C GLN A 151 -0.52 5.47 2.28
N ARG A 152 -1.19 4.48 2.90
CA ARG A 152 -2.64 4.31 2.86
C ARG A 152 -3.39 5.41 3.62
N LEU A 153 -2.94 5.73 4.84
CA LEU A 153 -3.54 6.78 5.67
C LEU A 153 -3.40 8.16 5.02
N SER A 154 -2.21 8.45 4.48
CA SER A 154 -1.94 9.71 3.77
C SER A 154 -2.80 9.84 2.51
N LEU A 155 -2.90 8.76 1.73
CA LEU A 155 -3.72 8.72 0.52
C LEU A 155 -5.21 8.90 0.84
N LEU A 156 -5.74 8.18 1.84
CA LEU A 156 -7.13 8.34 2.26
C LEU A 156 -7.43 9.78 2.71
N ALA A 157 -6.54 10.37 3.51
CA ALA A 157 -6.72 11.72 3.99
C ALA A 157 -6.69 12.76 2.84
N ALA A 158 -5.82 12.56 1.83
CA ALA A 158 -5.82 13.38 0.62
C ALA A 158 -7.12 13.21 -0.19
N ASN A 159 -7.56 11.97 -0.40
CA ASN A 159 -8.79 11.66 -1.13
C ASN A 159 -10.03 12.26 -0.46
N LEU A 160 -10.05 12.41 0.88
CA LEU A 160 -11.11 13.10 1.61
C LEU A 160 -11.11 14.62 1.40
N VAL A 161 -9.93 15.24 1.28
CA VAL A 161 -9.80 16.66 0.91
C VAL A 161 -10.30 16.89 -0.52
N ASP A 162 -9.93 16.01 -1.44
CA ASP A 162 -10.40 16.07 -2.82
C ASP A 162 -11.93 15.89 -2.89
N GLY A 163 -12.48 14.96 -2.11
CA GLY A 163 -13.92 14.75 -1.99
C GLY A 163 -14.68 15.97 -1.47
N GLU A 164 -14.14 16.65 -0.45
CA GLU A 164 -14.71 17.90 0.07
C GLU A 164 -14.70 19.02 -0.99
N THR A 165 -13.61 19.12 -1.77
CA THR A 165 -13.50 20.08 -2.87
C THR A 165 -14.59 19.87 -3.92
N ILE A 166 -14.89 18.60 -4.27
CA ILE A 166 -15.98 18.25 -5.19
C ILE A 166 -17.35 18.64 -4.61
N ARG A 167 -17.59 18.41 -3.31
CA ARG A 167 -18.87 18.78 -2.67
C ARG A 167 -19.10 20.30 -2.76
N LYS A 168 -18.07 21.10 -2.47
CA LYS A 168 -18.15 22.57 -2.58
C LYS A 168 -18.42 23.03 -4.01
N GLN A 169 -17.75 22.44 -5.00
CA GLN A 169 -17.99 22.74 -6.42
C GLN A 169 -19.44 22.41 -6.83
N ARG A 170 -19.98 21.26 -6.41
CA ARG A 170 -21.38 20.90 -6.69
C ARG A 170 -22.39 21.85 -6.04
N GLN A 171 -22.13 22.28 -4.80
CA GLN A 171 -22.98 23.26 -4.11
C GLN A 171 -22.98 24.61 -4.81
N GLN A 172 -21.82 25.09 -5.26
CA GLN A 172 -21.70 26.34 -6.02
C GLN A 172 -22.44 26.27 -7.36
N ASN A 173 -22.28 25.17 -8.11
CA ASN A 173 -23.00 24.96 -9.37
C ASN A 173 -24.51 24.92 -9.17
N ASN A 174 -25.00 24.23 -8.13
CA ASN A 174 -26.43 24.17 -7.83
C ASN A 174 -27.01 25.53 -7.45
N LEU A 175 -26.26 26.37 -6.73
CA LEU A 175 -26.69 27.75 -6.43
C LEU A 175 -26.73 28.65 -7.66
N GLN A 176 -25.81 28.46 -8.62
CA GLN A 176 -25.84 29.20 -9.89
C GLN A 176 -27.02 28.80 -10.78
N VAL A 177 -27.36 27.50 -10.83
CA VAL A 177 -28.51 27.01 -11.59
C VAL A 177 -29.83 27.43 -10.92
N GLY A 178 -29.89 27.47 -9.58
CA GLY A 178 -31.08 27.91 -8.84
C GLY A 178 -31.38 29.42 -8.92
N ASN A 179 -30.38 30.25 -9.28
CA ASN A 179 -30.53 31.69 -9.48
C ASN A 179 -30.68 32.11 -10.96
N GLY A 180 -30.61 31.15 -11.90
CA GLY A 180 -30.88 31.39 -13.32
C GLY A 180 -32.36 31.20 -13.63
N GLY A 181 -33.05 32.29 -14.00
CA GLY A 181 -34.45 32.27 -14.40
C GLY A 181 -34.74 31.37 -15.62
N LEU A 182 -36.03 31.08 -15.79
CA LEU A 182 -36.66 30.35 -16.91
C LEU A 182 -35.90 30.47 -18.25
N PRO A 183 -35.79 29.38 -19.04
CA PRO A 183 -35.35 29.51 -20.43
C PRO A 183 -36.39 30.36 -21.16
N LEU A 184 -36.02 31.57 -21.54
CA LEU A 184 -36.73 32.29 -22.59
C LEU A 184 -36.43 31.57 -23.89
N ASP A 185 -37.47 31.02 -24.49
CA ASP A 185 -37.48 30.54 -25.87
C ASP A 185 -36.97 31.68 -26.76
N GLN A 186 -35.78 31.53 -27.32
CA GLN A 186 -35.31 32.39 -28.39
C GLN A 186 -34.98 31.53 -29.59
N GLU A 187 -35.92 31.53 -30.53
CA GLU A 187 -35.76 31.01 -31.88
C GLU A 187 -34.47 31.51 -32.54
N PRO A 188 -33.77 30.67 -33.34
CA PRO A 188 -32.71 31.14 -34.20
C PRO A 188 -33.29 31.61 -35.55
N SER A 189 -33.43 32.92 -35.73
CA SER A 189 -33.49 33.54 -37.06
C SER A 189 -32.06 33.79 -37.55
N GLY A 190 -31.81 33.43 -38.82
CA GLY A 190 -30.47 33.31 -39.41
C GLY A 190 -29.70 34.60 -39.67
N GLY A 191 -28.44 34.42 -40.09
CA GLY A 191 -27.56 35.48 -40.63
C GLY A 191 -26.07 35.14 -40.54
N ASP A 192 -25.42 35.07 -41.69
CA ASP A 192 -24.06 34.56 -41.94
C ASP A 192 -22.87 35.45 -41.49
N ASN A 193 -21.70 34.78 -41.44
CA ASN A 193 -20.34 35.20 -41.85
C ASN A 193 -19.25 35.67 -40.86
N HIS A 194 -18.18 34.84 -40.83
CA HIS A 194 -16.72 35.11 -40.82
C HIS A 194 -16.03 35.83 -39.63
N HIS A 195 -15.14 35.11 -38.90
CA HIS A 195 -13.67 35.16 -39.10
C HIS A 195 -12.87 34.20 -38.18
N ILE A 196 -11.85 33.59 -38.77
CA ILE A 196 -10.84 32.70 -38.18
C ILE A 196 -9.75 33.53 -37.46
N MET A 197 -9.32 33.14 -36.25
CA MET A 197 -7.88 33.05 -35.95
C MET A 197 -7.54 32.12 -34.78
N SER A 198 -6.65 31.19 -35.08
CA SER A 198 -6.02 30.20 -34.22
C SER A 198 -4.95 30.84 -33.32
N SER A 199 -4.82 30.37 -32.08
CA SER A 199 -3.55 30.42 -31.36
C SER A 199 -3.38 29.20 -30.45
N SER A 200 -2.25 28.53 -30.63
CA SER A 200 -1.81 27.29 -29.99
C SER A 200 -1.41 27.53 -28.53
N PRO A 201 -1.68 26.62 -27.56
CA PRO A 201 -1.24 26.82 -26.19
C PRO A 201 0.23 26.40 -26.05
N SER A 202 1.07 27.40 -25.80
CA SER A 202 2.50 27.23 -25.55
C SER A 202 2.76 26.45 -24.25
N ALA A 203 3.61 25.44 -24.37
CA ALA A 203 4.01 24.51 -23.33
C ALA A 203 5.01 25.15 -22.34
N THR A 204 4.54 25.92 -21.36
CA THR A 204 5.33 26.23 -20.16
C THR A 204 4.42 26.61 -18.99
N LYS A 205 3.80 25.62 -18.36
CA LYS A 205 3.12 25.79 -17.06
C LYS A 205 3.36 24.58 -16.18
N LEU A 206 4.62 24.40 -15.80
CA LEU A 206 5.01 23.49 -14.75
C LEU A 206 5.71 24.31 -13.67
N LEU A 207 5.25 24.11 -12.42
CA LEU A 207 5.84 24.59 -11.15
C LEU A 207 5.37 25.97 -10.64
N ALA A 208 4.09 26.07 -10.26
CA ALA A 208 3.64 26.95 -9.16
C ALA A 208 2.37 26.36 -8.49
N PRO A 209 2.17 26.51 -7.16
CA PRO A 209 1.06 25.91 -6.45
C PRO A 209 -0.24 26.69 -6.73
N HIS A 210 -1.10 26.15 -7.59
CA HIS A 210 -2.34 26.81 -8.00
C HIS A 210 -3.53 26.40 -7.10
N SER A 211 -3.96 27.31 -6.23
CA SER A 211 -5.25 27.27 -5.53
C SER A 211 -6.44 27.71 -6.42
N SER A 212 -6.44 27.38 -7.71
CA SER A 212 -7.55 27.76 -8.63
C SER A 212 -7.69 26.85 -9.87
N SER A 213 -7.02 25.69 -9.90
CA SER A 213 -7.12 24.74 -11.01
C SER A 213 -7.95 23.54 -10.58
N GLY A 214 -8.96 23.16 -11.37
CA GLY A 214 -9.82 22.01 -11.07
C GLY A 214 -9.02 20.74 -10.80
N LEU A 215 -9.56 19.86 -9.95
CA LEU A 215 -8.97 18.55 -9.63
C LEU A 215 -8.55 17.80 -10.91
N THR A 216 -7.43 17.09 -10.86
CA THR A 216 -7.03 16.20 -11.96
C THR A 216 -8.05 15.05 -12.11
N ALA A 217 -8.06 14.39 -13.28
CA ALA A 217 -8.96 13.25 -13.51
C ALA A 217 -8.76 12.14 -12.46
N LEU A 218 -7.50 11.83 -12.13
CA LEU A 218 -7.14 10.81 -11.13
C LEU A 218 -7.60 11.20 -9.71
N GLN A 219 -7.45 12.47 -9.33
CA GLN A 219 -7.94 12.96 -8.04
C GLN A 219 -9.47 12.86 -7.94
N ARG A 220 -10.19 13.24 -9.01
CA ARG A 220 -11.66 13.07 -9.04
C ARG A 220 -12.07 11.61 -8.98
N GLU A 221 -11.31 10.74 -9.63
CA GLU A 221 -11.59 9.31 -9.64
C GLU A 221 -11.46 8.69 -8.25
N HIS A 222 -10.41 9.00 -7.50
CA HIS A 222 -10.17 8.43 -6.16
C HIS A 222 -10.74 9.25 -5.00
N ALA A 223 -11.38 10.39 -5.28
CA ALA A 223 -11.99 11.24 -4.27
C ALA A 223 -13.00 10.47 -3.41
N VAL A 224 -12.90 10.63 -2.10
CA VAL A 224 -13.77 9.98 -1.12
C VAL A 224 -14.80 11.00 -0.63
N LEU A 225 -16.05 10.80 -1.03
CA LEU A 225 -17.14 11.74 -0.78
C LEU A 225 -17.73 11.68 0.62
N HIS A 226 -17.41 10.71 1.47
CA HIS A 226 -17.92 10.65 2.84
C HIS A 226 -16.86 10.03 3.76
N LEU A 227 -16.84 10.44 5.03
CA LEU A 227 -15.95 9.84 6.02
C LEU A 227 -16.27 8.34 6.17
N PRO A 228 -15.27 7.44 6.08
CA PRO A 228 -15.49 6.02 6.27
C PRO A 228 -16.05 5.68 7.64
N ARG A 229 -16.95 4.68 7.69
CA ARG A 229 -17.40 4.11 8.97
C ARG A 229 -16.21 3.45 9.69
N PRO A 230 -16.23 3.33 11.03
CA PRO A 230 -15.10 2.77 11.77
C PRO A 230 -14.67 1.39 11.23
N LEU A 231 -15.63 0.50 10.97
CA LEU A 231 -15.33 -0.83 10.45
C LEU A 231 -14.70 -0.78 9.05
N GLU A 232 -15.18 0.08 8.15
CA GLU A 232 -14.59 0.25 6.81
C GLU A 232 -13.15 0.77 6.90
N PHE A 233 -12.91 1.74 7.79
CA PHE A 233 -11.59 2.31 8.02
C PHE A 233 -10.61 1.28 8.60
N PHE A 234 -10.98 0.58 9.67
CA PHE A 234 -10.08 -0.38 10.31
C PHE A 234 -9.87 -1.63 9.45
N SER A 235 -10.90 -2.06 8.73
CA SER A 235 -10.79 -3.14 7.75
C SER A 235 -9.93 -2.74 6.56
N TYR A 236 -10.00 -1.48 6.10
CA TYR A 236 -9.05 -0.95 5.13
C TYR A 236 -7.63 -1.02 5.70
N CYS A 237 -7.35 -0.42 6.85
CA CYS A 237 -6.00 -0.35 7.40
C CYS A 237 -5.35 -1.72 7.62
N VAL A 238 -6.13 -2.69 8.11
CA VAL A 238 -5.65 -4.03 8.52
C VAL A 238 -6.33 -5.13 7.70
N ASN A 239 -6.40 -4.97 6.38
CA ASN A 239 -6.89 -6.02 5.48
C ASN A 239 -5.85 -7.13 5.32
N PHE A 240 -6.21 -8.38 5.60
CA PHE A 240 -5.31 -9.54 5.49
C PHE A 240 -4.52 -9.61 4.18
N GLN A 241 -5.13 -9.25 3.04
CA GLN A 241 -4.51 -9.34 1.71
C GLN A 241 -3.31 -8.43 1.49
N THR A 242 -3.19 -7.34 2.24
CA THR A 242 -2.20 -6.28 1.98
C THR A 242 -1.49 -5.79 3.22
N VAL A 243 -1.80 -6.38 4.38
CA VAL A 243 -1.28 -5.91 5.67
C VAL A 243 0.21 -6.20 5.83
N LEU A 244 0.70 -7.33 5.31
CA LEU A 244 2.12 -7.71 5.43
C LEU A 244 2.98 -7.10 4.32
N VAL A 245 2.57 -7.30 3.08
CA VAL A 245 3.27 -6.83 1.88
C VAL A 245 2.24 -6.62 0.77
N GLY A 246 2.44 -5.56 0.00
CA GLY A 246 1.69 -5.33 -1.23
C GLY A 246 1.75 -3.87 -1.64
N PRO A 247 1.37 -3.54 -2.88
CA PRO A 247 1.19 -2.15 -3.27
C PRO A 247 0.12 -1.49 -2.39
N PRO A 248 0.31 -0.20 -2.03
CA PRO A 248 -0.71 0.54 -1.30
C PRO A 248 -1.96 0.65 -2.16
N LEU A 249 -3.09 0.27 -1.57
CA LEU A 249 -4.40 0.26 -2.22
C LEU A 249 -5.16 1.55 -1.93
N SER A 250 -5.80 2.16 -2.92
CA SER A 250 -6.72 3.28 -2.71
C SER A 250 -7.94 2.85 -1.89
N PHE A 251 -8.46 3.73 -1.03
CA PHE A 251 -9.62 3.40 -0.22
C PHE A 251 -10.86 3.09 -1.07
N LYS A 252 -11.06 3.81 -2.18
CA LYS A 252 -12.17 3.55 -3.11
C LYS A 252 -12.09 2.16 -3.70
N ASP A 253 -10.93 1.77 -4.23
CA ASP A 253 -10.73 0.47 -4.86
C ASP A 253 -10.86 -0.68 -3.87
N TYR A 254 -10.37 -0.48 -2.64
CA TYR A 254 -10.62 -1.38 -1.53
C TYR A 254 -12.11 -1.58 -1.28
N LEU A 255 -12.89 -0.50 -1.21
CA LEU A 255 -14.32 -0.54 -0.93
C LEU A 255 -15.08 -1.26 -2.06
N ILE A 256 -14.77 -0.95 -3.32
CA ILE A 256 -15.34 -1.62 -4.49
C ILE A 256 -15.07 -3.12 -4.41
N TYR A 257 -13.84 -3.50 -4.06
CA TYR A 257 -13.45 -4.90 -3.99
C TYR A 257 -14.13 -5.66 -2.86
N ILE A 258 -14.07 -5.14 -1.63
CA ILE A 258 -14.56 -5.84 -0.44
C ILE A 258 -16.09 -5.90 -0.40
N GLU A 259 -16.77 -4.92 -0.97
CA GLU A 259 -18.24 -4.88 -1.06
C GLU A 259 -18.80 -5.55 -2.31
N ASP A 260 -17.94 -5.99 -3.25
CA ASP A 260 -18.34 -6.66 -4.48
C ASP A 260 -19.21 -5.77 -5.39
N ARG A 261 -18.79 -4.51 -5.54
CA ARG A 261 -19.50 -3.46 -6.30
C ARG A 261 -18.95 -3.24 -7.71
N GLN A 262 -18.06 -4.09 -8.21
CA GLN A 262 -17.41 -3.93 -9.51
C GLN A 262 -18.40 -3.78 -10.67
N ALA A 263 -19.45 -4.60 -10.71
CA ALA A 263 -20.46 -4.56 -11.75
C ALA A 263 -21.22 -3.23 -11.77
N ASP A 264 -21.36 -2.55 -10.62
CA ASP A 264 -22.08 -1.28 -10.51
C ASP A 264 -21.36 -0.12 -11.23
N TYR A 265 -20.06 -0.28 -11.49
CA TYR A 265 -19.24 0.70 -12.22
C TYR A 265 -19.17 0.42 -13.74
N LEU A 266 -19.88 -0.60 -14.23
CA LEU A 266 -20.02 -0.89 -15.66
C LEU A 266 -21.23 -0.14 -16.24
N ASN A 267 -21.10 0.34 -17.47
CA ASN A 267 -22.06 1.28 -18.05
C ASN A 267 -23.26 0.56 -18.68
N THR A 268 -23.07 -0.64 -19.23
CA THR A 268 -24.12 -1.36 -19.95
C THR A 268 -24.55 -2.64 -19.22
N GLU A 269 -25.83 -3.00 -19.34
CA GLU A 269 -26.35 -4.25 -18.77
C GLU A 269 -25.70 -5.49 -19.38
N ALA A 270 -25.31 -5.44 -20.66
CA ALA A 270 -24.56 -6.51 -21.31
C ALA A 270 -23.16 -6.70 -20.69
N GLU A 271 -22.44 -5.61 -20.41
CA GLU A 271 -21.13 -5.68 -19.72
C GLU A 271 -21.28 -6.24 -18.30
N LYS A 272 -22.33 -5.86 -17.57
CA LYS A 272 -22.62 -6.39 -16.23
C LYS A 272 -22.89 -7.88 -16.26
N ALA A 273 -23.77 -8.34 -17.15
CA ALA A 273 -24.10 -9.74 -17.29
C ALA A 273 -22.86 -10.57 -17.66
N TYR A 274 -22.06 -10.09 -18.63
CA TYR A 274 -20.81 -10.74 -19.02
C TYR A 274 -19.80 -10.79 -17.88
N PHE A 275 -19.67 -9.70 -17.11
CA PHE A 275 -18.75 -9.63 -15.97
C PHE A 275 -19.14 -10.60 -14.86
N GLU A 276 -20.42 -10.69 -14.51
CA GLU A 276 -20.90 -11.62 -13.48
C GLU A 276 -20.70 -13.08 -13.90
N GLU A 277 -20.97 -13.41 -15.16
CA GLU A 277 -20.73 -14.75 -15.70
C GLU A 277 -19.23 -15.13 -15.70
N ASN A 278 -18.35 -14.16 -16.01
CA ASN A 278 -16.91 -14.38 -16.16
C ASN A 278 -16.08 -13.84 -14.97
N ARG A 279 -16.72 -13.60 -13.82
CA ARG A 279 -16.14 -12.84 -12.69
C ARG A 279 -14.79 -13.37 -12.23
N GLU A 280 -14.70 -14.68 -11.99
CA GLU A 280 -13.46 -15.31 -11.52
C GLU A 280 -12.33 -15.20 -12.55
N ARG A 281 -12.66 -15.39 -13.84
CA ARG A 281 -11.69 -15.29 -14.95
C ARG A 281 -11.18 -13.87 -15.14
N ILE A 282 -12.03 -12.85 -14.94
CA ILE A 282 -11.68 -11.43 -15.09
C ILE A 282 -10.87 -10.93 -13.90
N LEU A 283 -11.30 -11.22 -12.66
CA LEU A 283 -10.61 -10.74 -11.46
C LEU A 283 -9.31 -11.52 -11.18
N PHE A 284 -9.30 -12.82 -11.44
CA PHE A 284 -8.18 -13.71 -11.14
C PHE A 284 -7.85 -14.61 -12.33
N PRO A 285 -7.30 -14.05 -13.42
CA PRO A 285 -6.92 -14.85 -14.58
C PRO A 285 -5.88 -15.91 -14.17
N LYS A 286 -6.18 -17.17 -14.48
CA LYS A 286 -5.33 -18.33 -14.13
C LYS A 286 -3.93 -18.19 -14.72
N GLU A 287 -3.82 -17.73 -15.96
CA GLU A 287 -2.54 -17.50 -16.65
C GLU A 287 -1.64 -16.51 -15.89
N LEU A 288 -2.20 -15.40 -15.39
CA LEU A 288 -1.44 -14.45 -14.61
C LEU A 288 -1.05 -15.04 -13.25
N SER A 289 -1.97 -15.75 -12.60
CA SER A 289 -1.73 -16.36 -11.30
C SER A 289 -0.59 -17.40 -11.37
N ILE A 290 -0.57 -18.22 -12.42
CA ILE A 290 0.51 -19.18 -12.71
C ILE A 290 1.82 -18.43 -12.97
N THR A 291 1.78 -17.39 -13.82
CA THR A 291 2.96 -16.58 -14.14
C THR A 291 3.55 -15.91 -12.89
N LEU A 292 2.72 -15.34 -12.03
CA LEU A 292 3.15 -14.73 -10.76
C LEU A 292 3.69 -15.79 -9.80
N GLY A 293 3.05 -16.96 -9.70
CA GLY A 293 3.54 -18.09 -8.91
C GLY A 293 4.92 -18.57 -9.36
N LEU A 294 5.13 -18.73 -10.67
CA LEU A 294 6.43 -19.08 -11.25
C LEU A 294 7.49 -18.00 -10.97
N ARG A 295 7.15 -16.72 -11.13
CA ARG A 295 8.05 -15.60 -10.78
C ARG A 295 8.43 -15.60 -9.31
N ALA A 296 7.48 -15.83 -8.41
CA ALA A 296 7.74 -15.95 -6.98
C ALA A 296 8.68 -17.12 -6.69
N PHE A 297 8.46 -18.28 -7.32
CA PHE A 297 9.36 -19.44 -7.19
C PHE A 297 10.79 -19.14 -7.68
N VAL A 298 10.95 -18.41 -8.79
CA VAL A 298 12.27 -17.99 -9.29
C VAL A 298 12.96 -17.05 -8.30
N PHE A 299 12.26 -16.03 -7.76
CA PHE A 299 12.85 -15.13 -6.77
C PHE A 299 13.24 -15.84 -5.47
N LEU A 300 12.41 -16.77 -5.01
CA LEU A 300 12.71 -17.59 -3.83
C LEU A 300 13.93 -18.49 -4.08
N SER A 301 13.98 -19.16 -5.23
CA SER A 301 15.09 -20.05 -5.60
C SER A 301 16.40 -19.27 -5.73
N MET A 302 16.37 -18.12 -6.39
CA MET A 302 17.52 -17.21 -6.47
C MET A 302 17.97 -16.73 -5.08
N TYR A 303 17.02 -16.39 -4.20
CA TYR A 303 17.34 -15.98 -2.84
C TYR A 303 18.08 -17.10 -2.07
N VAL A 304 17.55 -18.32 -2.11
CA VAL A 304 18.09 -19.47 -1.37
C VAL A 304 19.43 -19.95 -1.94
N LEU A 305 19.55 -20.04 -3.26
CA LEU A 305 20.70 -20.65 -3.93
C LEU A 305 21.86 -19.66 -4.17
N ILE A 306 21.54 -18.41 -4.55
CA ILE A 306 22.54 -17.43 -4.98
C ILE A 306 22.75 -16.37 -3.91
N CYS A 307 21.69 -15.66 -3.49
CA CYS A 307 21.82 -14.47 -2.64
C CYS A 307 22.44 -14.77 -1.27
N ARG A 308 22.25 -15.98 -0.74
CA ARG A 308 22.90 -16.42 0.51
C ARG A 308 24.42 -16.51 0.43
N ARG A 309 25.01 -16.62 -0.75
CA ARG A 309 26.47 -16.67 -0.94
C ARG A 309 27.13 -15.31 -0.82
N PHE A 310 26.35 -14.24 -0.84
CA PHE A 310 26.82 -12.86 -0.77
C PHE A 310 26.23 -12.13 0.44
N PRO A 311 26.62 -12.50 1.68
CA PRO A 311 26.08 -11.89 2.88
C PRO A 311 26.58 -10.45 3.09
N VAL A 312 25.73 -9.62 3.69
CA VAL A 312 26.03 -8.22 4.04
C VAL A 312 27.09 -8.13 5.14
N THR A 313 27.21 -9.14 6.00
CA THR A 313 28.24 -9.20 7.07
C THR A 313 29.66 -9.21 6.52
N PHE A 314 29.86 -9.55 5.24
CA PHE A 314 31.17 -9.48 4.63
C PHE A 314 31.75 -8.07 4.64
N TYR A 315 30.93 -7.02 4.62
CA TYR A 315 31.41 -5.62 4.66
C TYR A 315 32.22 -5.25 5.89
N THR A 316 31.96 -5.90 7.01
CA THR A 316 32.62 -5.60 8.28
C THR A 316 33.85 -6.46 8.51
N THR A 317 34.21 -7.31 7.55
CA THR A 317 35.41 -8.17 7.64
C THR A 317 36.65 -7.41 7.19
N ASP A 318 37.78 -7.68 7.86
CA ASP A 318 39.07 -7.10 7.46
C ASP A 318 39.48 -7.55 6.04
N GLU A 319 39.04 -8.74 5.63
CA GLU A 319 39.19 -9.26 4.26
C GLU A 319 38.55 -8.32 3.22
N PHE A 320 37.31 -7.89 3.45
CA PHE A 320 36.66 -6.89 2.58
C PHE A 320 37.45 -5.58 2.54
N GLY A 321 38.03 -5.17 3.68
CA GLY A 321 38.91 -4.02 3.79
C GLY A 321 40.14 -4.10 2.89
N ALA A 322 40.72 -5.29 2.70
CA ALA A 322 41.92 -5.53 1.91
C ALA A 322 41.69 -5.54 0.38
N TYR A 323 40.45 -5.70 -0.09
CA TYR A 323 40.17 -5.70 -1.54
C TYR A 323 40.33 -4.33 -2.20
N SER A 324 40.62 -4.34 -3.51
CA SER A 324 40.65 -3.14 -4.35
C SER A 324 39.28 -2.44 -4.41
N LEU A 325 39.28 -1.15 -4.73
CA LEU A 325 38.06 -0.35 -4.84
C LEU A 325 37.06 -0.95 -5.85
N SER A 326 37.54 -1.48 -6.98
CA SER A 326 36.70 -2.11 -8.00
C SER A 326 35.94 -3.33 -7.47
N HIS A 327 36.60 -4.20 -6.70
CA HIS A 327 35.97 -5.35 -6.06
C HIS A 327 34.92 -4.91 -5.03
N LYS A 328 35.22 -3.87 -4.24
CA LYS A 328 34.27 -3.31 -3.26
C LYS A 328 33.00 -2.78 -3.93
N ILE A 329 33.16 -2.06 -5.04
CA ILE A 329 32.03 -1.55 -5.84
C ILE A 329 31.23 -2.71 -6.45
N ALA A 330 31.89 -3.68 -7.07
CA ALA A 330 31.22 -4.83 -7.68
C ALA A 330 30.43 -5.65 -6.65
N TYR A 331 31.03 -5.91 -5.48
CA TYR A 331 30.36 -6.60 -4.38
C TYR A 331 29.16 -5.78 -3.87
N LEU A 332 29.28 -4.45 -3.76
CA LEU A 332 28.17 -3.57 -3.37
C LEU A 332 26.97 -3.62 -4.32
N PHE A 333 27.21 -3.63 -5.62
CA PHE A 333 26.13 -3.79 -6.59
C PHE A 333 25.49 -5.18 -6.49
N LEU A 334 26.32 -6.22 -6.36
CA LEU A 334 25.84 -7.61 -6.31
C LEU A 334 25.02 -7.90 -5.06
N THR A 335 25.48 -7.50 -3.88
CA THR A 335 24.71 -7.65 -2.63
C THR A 335 23.46 -6.78 -2.65
N GLY A 336 23.51 -5.54 -3.17
CA GLY A 336 22.36 -4.67 -3.31
C GLY A 336 21.27 -5.30 -4.18
N TRP A 337 21.68 -5.98 -5.26
CA TRP A 337 20.79 -6.80 -6.08
C TRP A 337 20.25 -8.02 -5.31
N CYS A 338 21.11 -8.76 -4.60
CA CYS A 338 20.73 -9.95 -3.84
C CYS A 338 19.73 -9.65 -2.72
N MET A 339 19.91 -8.54 -2.01
CA MET A 339 19.04 -8.10 -0.93
C MET A 339 17.64 -7.72 -1.43
N ARG A 340 17.44 -7.42 -2.71
CA ARG A 340 16.10 -7.12 -3.24
C ARG A 340 15.27 -8.37 -3.53
N GLN A 341 15.89 -9.54 -3.66
CA GLN A 341 15.21 -10.73 -4.16
C GLN A 341 14.15 -11.27 -3.21
N HIS A 342 14.40 -11.25 -1.90
CA HIS A 342 13.39 -11.64 -0.90
C HIS A 342 12.21 -10.66 -0.86
N TYR A 343 12.47 -9.37 -1.10
CA TYR A 343 11.41 -8.36 -1.25
C TYR A 343 10.58 -8.59 -2.51
N TYR A 344 11.21 -8.87 -3.66
CA TYR A 344 10.48 -9.19 -4.90
C TYR A 344 9.66 -10.46 -4.78
N PHE A 345 10.17 -11.46 -4.07
CA PHE A 345 9.40 -12.66 -3.74
C PHE A 345 8.12 -12.30 -2.96
N ALA A 346 8.27 -11.59 -1.84
CA ALA A 346 7.13 -11.20 -1.03
C ALA A 346 6.16 -10.31 -1.83
N TRP A 347 6.66 -9.33 -2.57
CA TRP A 347 5.85 -8.44 -3.40
C TRP A 347 5.07 -9.20 -4.47
N THR A 348 5.69 -10.19 -5.11
CA THR A 348 5.02 -11.02 -6.11
C THR A 348 3.91 -11.88 -5.49
N LEU A 349 4.13 -12.41 -4.28
CA LEU A 349 3.09 -13.11 -3.53
C LEU A 349 1.94 -12.16 -3.13
N GLY A 350 2.23 -10.96 -2.63
CA GLY A 350 1.20 -9.98 -2.30
C GLY A 350 0.34 -9.60 -3.52
N LYS A 351 0.95 -9.53 -4.72
CA LYS A 351 0.20 -9.34 -5.97
C LYS A 351 -0.69 -10.52 -6.34
N LEU A 352 -0.26 -11.74 -6.07
CA LEU A 352 -1.04 -12.96 -6.32
C LEU A 352 -2.31 -13.01 -5.44
N GLU A 353 -2.25 -12.45 -4.24
CA GLU A 353 -3.38 -12.40 -3.31
C GLU A 353 -4.48 -11.42 -3.76
N GLN A 354 -4.07 -10.34 -4.44
CA GLN A 354 -4.96 -9.28 -4.89
C GLN A 354 -5.66 -9.62 -6.23
N PRO A 355 -6.93 -9.22 -6.41
CA PRO A 355 -7.54 -9.20 -7.74
C PRO A 355 -6.76 -8.31 -8.72
N LEU A 356 -6.81 -8.67 -10.00
CA LEU A 356 -6.16 -7.96 -11.10
C LEU A 356 -6.51 -6.46 -11.15
N GLN A 357 -7.74 -6.11 -10.76
CA GLN A 357 -8.27 -4.75 -10.76
C GLN A 357 -7.52 -3.81 -9.80
N LEU A 358 -6.90 -4.33 -8.74
CA LEU A 358 -6.12 -3.53 -7.79
C LEU A 358 -4.67 -3.33 -8.24
N ASN A 359 -4.27 -3.95 -9.37
CA ASN A 359 -2.91 -3.97 -9.87
C ASN A 359 -2.73 -3.17 -11.17
N LEU A 360 -3.78 -2.55 -11.71
CA LEU A 360 -3.78 -1.84 -13.00
C LEU A 360 -4.40 -0.44 -12.87
N PRO A 361 -3.90 0.56 -13.63
CA PRO A 361 -4.60 1.84 -13.83
C PRO A 361 -5.97 1.59 -14.50
N PRO A 362 -6.90 2.56 -14.45
CA PRO A 362 -8.33 2.29 -14.27
C PRO A 362 -8.91 1.41 -15.36
N PHE A 363 -9.89 0.60 -14.95
CA PHE A 363 -10.72 -0.44 -15.61
C PHE A 363 -10.96 -0.43 -17.13
N HIS A 364 -10.61 0.64 -17.84
CA HIS A 364 -11.04 0.93 -19.19
C HIS A 364 -10.38 0.10 -20.33
N PRO A 365 -9.10 -0.31 -20.28
CA PRO A 365 -8.50 -0.99 -21.45
C PRO A 365 -8.59 -2.52 -21.44
N TYR A 366 -8.79 -3.17 -20.27
CA TYR A 366 -8.74 -4.64 -20.20
C TYR A 366 -10.07 -5.32 -20.50
N LEU A 367 -11.22 -4.70 -20.18
CA LEU A 367 -12.54 -5.23 -20.57
C LEU A 367 -12.72 -5.22 -22.10
N LYS A 368 -12.19 -4.20 -22.80
CA LYS A 368 -12.18 -4.15 -24.27
C LYS A 368 -11.43 -5.30 -24.93
N LYS A 369 -10.49 -5.95 -24.22
CA LYS A 369 -9.75 -7.09 -24.76
C LYS A 369 -10.53 -8.41 -24.68
N PHE A 370 -11.58 -8.46 -23.87
CA PHE A 370 -12.42 -9.65 -23.66
C PHE A 370 -13.82 -9.51 -24.28
N SER A 371 -14.18 -8.31 -24.75
CA SER A 371 -15.44 -8.02 -25.47
C SER A 371 -15.31 -8.10 -27.01
N GLY A 372 -14.23 -8.72 -27.52
CA GLY A 372 -13.90 -8.76 -28.94
C GLY A 372 -13.76 -10.19 -29.44
#